data_AF-A0A550G9R4-F1
#
_entry.id   AF-A0A550G9R4-F1
#
_cell.length_a   1.000
_cell.length_b   1.000
_cell.length_c   1.000
_cell.angle_alpha   90.00
_cell.angle_beta   90.00
_cell.angle_gamma   90.00
#
_symmetry.space_group_name_H-M   'P 1'
#
loop_
_entity.id
_entity.type
_entity.pdbx_description
1 polymer ?
#
loop_
_entity_poly.entity_id
_entity_poly.type
_entity_poly.pdbx_seq_one_letter_code
_entity_poly.pdbx_strand_id
1 'polypeptide(L)'
;MINNLTRSIEVFCRRANVEYFTPHDLRRSCVTNRARRLPIQTVQFLAGHSNIATTRKYYLSVQNSDMETARDIQSEAMTSLTNYCQKWPKSSVFASLSEKPKNVTP
;
A
#
# COMPACT_ATOMS: atom_id res chain seq x y z
N MET A 1 0.23 -32.25 -20.50
CA MET A 1 -1.15 -32.46 -19.99
C MET A 1 -1.77 -31.11 -19.58
N ILE A 2 -2.01 -30.19 -20.55
CA ILE A 2 -2.48 -28.81 -20.28
C ILE A 2 -3.83 -28.53 -20.99
N ASN A 3 -4.14 -29.22 -22.10
CA ASN A 3 -5.35 -28.99 -22.90
C ASN A 3 -6.69 -29.26 -22.19
N ASN A 4 -6.74 -30.14 -21.19
CA ASN A 4 -8.01 -30.48 -20.53
C ASN A 4 -8.51 -29.37 -19.59
N LEU A 5 -7.59 -28.59 -19.00
CA LEU A 5 -7.96 -27.52 -18.06
C LEU A 5 -8.69 -26.40 -18.78
N THR A 6 -8.18 -25.96 -19.93
CA THR A 6 -8.79 -24.91 -20.76
C THR A 6 -10.20 -25.29 -21.20
N ARG A 7 -10.37 -26.52 -21.72
CA ARG A 7 -11.68 -27.04 -22.12
C ARG A 7 -12.66 -27.10 -20.95
N SER A 8 -12.19 -27.51 -19.77
CA SER A 8 -13.03 -27.55 -18.57
C SER A 8 -13.48 -26.14 -18.16
N ILE A 9 -12.56 -25.16 -18.22
CA ILE A 9 -12.88 -23.76 -17.93
C ILE A 9 -13.92 -23.21 -18.90
N GLU A 10 -13.81 -23.47 -20.20
CA GLU A 10 -14.83 -23.06 -21.18
C GLU A 10 -16.22 -23.60 -20.83
N VAL A 11 -16.31 -24.87 -20.42
CA VAL A 11 -17.58 -25.48 -20.00
C VAL A 11 -18.12 -24.82 -18.75
N PHE A 12 -17.27 -24.53 -17.76
CA PHE A 12 -17.68 -23.82 -16.55
C PHE A 12 -18.15 -22.39 -16.85
N CYS A 13 -17.43 -21.63 -17.68
CA CYS A 13 -17.80 -20.28 -18.07
C CYS A 13 -19.18 -20.26 -18.75
N ARG A 14 -19.42 -21.18 -19.69
CA ARG A 14 -20.74 -21.31 -20.37
C ARG A 14 -21.86 -21.64 -19.39
N ARG A 15 -21.62 -22.56 -18.44
CA ARG A 15 -22.63 -22.93 -17.42
C ARG A 15 -22.92 -21.80 -16.45
N ALA A 16 -21.91 -21.00 -16.11
CA ALA A 16 -22.04 -19.87 -15.20
C ALA A 16 -22.50 -18.58 -15.90
N ASN A 17 -22.69 -18.59 -17.23
CA ASN A 17 -23.00 -17.42 -18.04
C ASN A 17 -22.03 -16.23 -17.83
N VAL A 18 -20.73 -16.54 -17.74
CA VAL A 18 -19.66 -15.55 -17.62
C VAL A 18 -18.78 -15.57 -18.85
N GLU A 19 -18.12 -14.44 -19.12
CA GLU A 19 -17.11 -14.36 -20.18
C GLU A 19 -15.98 -15.39 -19.93
N TYR A 20 -15.44 -15.92 -21.03
CA TYR A 20 -14.32 -16.83 -20.95
C TYR A 20 -13.10 -16.13 -20.34
N PHE A 21 -12.44 -16.82 -19.42
CA PHE A 21 -11.19 -16.37 -18.81
C PHE A 21 -10.17 -17.51 -18.79
N THR A 22 -8.90 -17.16 -18.66
CA THR A 22 -7.80 -18.13 -18.57
C THR A 22 -7.44 -18.43 -17.11
N PRO A 23 -6.76 -19.56 -16.81
CA PRO A 23 -6.21 -19.78 -15.46
C PRO A 23 -5.33 -18.62 -14.95
N HIS A 24 -4.67 -17.90 -15.87
CA HIS A 24 -3.87 -16.73 -15.52
C HIS A 24 -4.74 -15.59 -14.97
N ASP A 25 -5.97 -15.42 -15.46
CA ASP A 25 -6.90 -14.40 -14.98
C ASP A 25 -7.42 -14.70 -13.57
N LEU A 26 -7.64 -15.98 -13.26
CA LEU A 26 -7.93 -16.41 -11.88
C LEU A 26 -6.77 -16.09 -10.95
N ARG A 27 -5.54 -16.37 -11.40
CA ARG A 27 -4.34 -16.02 -10.63
C ARG A 27 -4.24 -14.51 -10.41
N ARG A 28 -4.45 -13.70 -11.44
CA ARG A 28 -4.47 -12.23 -11.32
C ARG A 28 -5.51 -11.79 -10.29
N SER A 29 -6.75 -12.28 -10.39
CA SER A 29 -7.84 -11.99 -9.45
C SER A 29 -7.52 -12.37 -8.01
N CYS A 30 -6.91 -13.54 -7.80
CA CYS A 30 -6.47 -14.01 -6.49
C CYS A 30 -5.43 -13.06 -5.86
N VAL A 31 -4.42 -12.65 -6.63
CA VAL A 31 -3.38 -11.72 -6.15
C VAL A 31 -3.98 -10.35 -5.85
N THR A 32 -4.85 -9.82 -6.71
CA THR A 32 -5.57 -8.55 -6.46
C THR A 32 -6.38 -8.60 -5.17
N ASN A 33 -7.14 -9.67 -4.95
CA ASN A 33 -7.96 -9.81 -3.74
C ASN A 33 -7.12 -9.86 -2.46
N ARG A 34 -5.95 -10.52 -2.52
CA ARG A 34 -5.00 -10.55 -1.40
C ARG A 34 -4.35 -9.19 -1.16
N ALA A 35 -4.02 -8.44 -2.21
CA ALA A 35 -3.44 -7.10 -2.11
C ALA A 35 -4.34 -6.09 -1.40
N ARG A 36 -5.67 -6.28 -1.44
CA ARG A 36 -6.61 -5.44 -0.68
C ARG A 36 -6.65 -5.72 0.83
N ARG A 37 -6.12 -6.85 1.29
CA ARG A 37 -6.27 -7.32 2.68
C ARG A 37 -4.95 -7.56 3.40
N LEU A 38 -3.87 -7.74 2.65
CA LEU A 38 -2.56 -8.15 3.18
C LEU A 38 -1.47 -7.15 2.77
N PRO A 39 -0.42 -7.00 3.60
CA PRO A 39 0.76 -6.24 3.22
C PRO A 39 1.38 -6.75 1.91
N ILE A 40 1.88 -5.84 1.08
CA ILE A 40 2.39 -6.18 -0.26
C ILE A 40 3.53 -7.21 -0.24
N GLN A 41 4.37 -7.22 0.79
CA GLN A 41 5.47 -8.18 0.93
C GLN A 41 4.94 -9.62 1.08
N THR A 42 3.90 -9.80 1.89
CA THR A 42 3.20 -11.09 2.06
C THR A 42 2.58 -11.52 0.74
N VAL A 43 1.95 -10.60 0.03
CA VAL A 43 1.34 -10.88 -1.29
C VAL A 43 2.40 -11.28 -2.31
N GLN A 44 3.57 -10.62 -2.31
CA GLN A 44 4.69 -10.98 -3.18
C GLN A 44 5.18 -12.42 -2.91
N PHE A 45 5.36 -12.77 -1.63
CA PHE A 45 5.78 -14.12 -1.24
C PHE A 45 4.75 -15.17 -1.68
N LEU A 46 3.46 -14.93 -1.42
CA LEU A 46 2.37 -15.82 -1.82
C LEU A 46 2.18 -15.89 -3.34
N ALA A 47 2.55 -14.84 -4.06
CA ALA A 47 2.57 -14.83 -5.51
C ALA A 47 3.85 -15.48 -6.07
N GLY A 48 4.88 -15.77 -5.27
CA GLY A 48 6.14 -16.29 -5.78
C GLY A 48 6.84 -15.33 -6.76
N HIS A 49 6.62 -14.01 -6.61
CA HIS A 49 7.29 -13.02 -7.44
C HIS A 49 8.69 -12.75 -6.87
N SER A 50 9.72 -12.98 -7.68
CA SER A 50 11.11 -12.64 -7.34
C SER A 50 11.33 -11.13 -7.21
N ASN A 51 10.55 -10.33 -7.94
CA ASN A 51 10.63 -8.87 -7.91
C ASN A 51 9.31 -8.24 -7.40
N ILE A 52 9.43 -7.40 -6.36
CA ILE A 52 8.33 -6.62 -5.79
C ILE A 52 7.68 -5.67 -6.80
N ALA A 53 8.43 -5.19 -7.80
CA ALA A 53 7.94 -4.28 -8.84
C ALA A 53 6.77 -4.89 -9.63
N THR A 54 6.81 -6.20 -9.88
CA THR A 54 5.72 -6.93 -10.55
C THR A 54 4.46 -6.93 -9.70
N THR A 55 4.58 -7.11 -8.38
CA THR A 55 3.43 -7.06 -7.48
C THR A 55 2.86 -5.63 -7.38
N ARG A 56 3.74 -4.63 -7.27
CA ARG A 56 3.36 -3.22 -7.16
C ARG A 56 2.67 -2.70 -8.42
N LYS A 57 3.20 -3.02 -9.60
CA LYS A 57 2.68 -2.52 -10.89
C LYS A 57 1.25 -2.98 -11.18
N TYR A 58 0.92 -4.23 -10.85
CA TYR A 58 -0.33 -4.85 -11.32
C TYR A 58 -1.42 -4.95 -10.25
N TYR A 59 -1.09 -4.83 -8.96
CA TYR A 59 -2.02 -5.19 -7.88
C TYR A 59 -2.19 -4.15 -6.77
N LEU A 60 -1.44 -3.05 -6.80
CA LEU A 60 -1.69 -1.93 -5.90
C LEU A 60 -2.51 -0.85 -6.59
N SER A 61 -3.75 -0.70 -6.17
CA SER A 61 -4.50 0.55 -6.32
C SER A 61 -4.60 1.18 -4.92
N VAL A 62 -4.01 2.35 -4.72
CA VAL A 62 -4.25 3.14 -3.50
C VAL A 62 -5.73 3.50 -3.49
N GLN A 63 -6.46 3.04 -2.47
CA GLN A 63 -7.87 3.41 -2.31
C GLN A 63 -7.96 4.72 -1.53
N ASN A 64 -9.01 5.50 -1.77
CA ASN A 64 -9.23 6.76 -1.03
C ASN A 64 -9.32 6.52 0.49
N SER A 65 -9.87 5.38 0.91
CA SER A 65 -9.93 4.95 2.31
C SER A 65 -8.55 4.81 2.96
N ASP A 66 -7.56 4.33 2.20
CA ASP A 66 -6.20 4.15 2.70
C ASP A 66 -5.54 5.51 2.95
N MET A 67 -5.84 6.49 2.08
CA MET A 67 -5.36 7.87 2.22
C MET A 67 -6.04 8.61 3.36
N GLU A 68 -7.32 8.38 3.60
CA GLU A 68 -8.05 8.91 4.76
C GLU A 68 -7.45 8.37 6.06
N THR A 69 -7.28 7.04 6.15
CA THR A 69 -6.65 6.40 7.31
C THR A 69 -5.23 6.95 7.57
N ALA A 70 -4.46 7.17 6.50
CA ALA A 70 -3.12 7.76 6.60
C ALA A 70 -3.16 9.21 7.12
N ARG A 71 -4.15 10.01 6.70
CA ARG A 71 -4.34 11.38 7.19
C ARG A 71 -4.70 11.39 8.67
N ASP A 72 -5.58 10.50 9.10
CA ASP A 72 -6.01 10.41 10.49
C ASP A 72 -4.82 10.10 11.39
N ILE A 73 -4.03 9.07 11.05
CA ILE A 73 -2.81 8.69 11.79
C ILE A 73 -1.80 9.85 11.81
N GLN A 74 -1.61 10.55 10.69
CA GLN A 74 -0.70 11.69 10.63
C GLN A 74 -1.16 12.85 11.51
N SER A 75 -2.47 13.13 11.53
CA SER A 75 -3.05 14.20 12.34
C SER A 75 -2.93 13.94 13.84
N GLU A 76 -3.10 12.68 14.27
CA GLU A 76 -2.93 12.24 15.65
C GLU A 76 -1.48 12.43 16.10
N ALA A 77 -0.53 11.95 15.29
CA ALA A 77 0.90 12.10 15.56
C ALA A 77 1.31 13.58 15.65
N MET A 78 0.83 14.42 14.74
CA MET A 78 1.11 15.86 14.74
C MET A 78 0.54 16.57 15.98
N THR A 79 -0.66 16.19 16.39
CA THR A 79 -1.32 16.73 17.59
C THR A 79 -0.54 16.35 18.85
N SER A 80 -0.09 15.10 18.95
CA SER A 80 0.74 14.62 20.06
C SER A 80 2.06 15.40 20.17
N LEU A 81 2.75 15.61 19.05
CA LEU A 81 3.99 16.41 19.00
C LEU A 81 3.76 17.87 19.39
N THR A 82 2.67 18.48 18.92
CA THR A 82 2.32 19.88 19.24
C THR A 82 2.06 20.05 20.73
N ASN A 83 1.30 19.12 21.32
CA ASN A 83 1.02 19.11 22.76
C ASN A 83 2.30 18.91 23.58
N TYR A 84 3.23 18.07 23.12
CA TYR A 84 4.53 17.87 23.77
C TYR A 84 5.38 19.14 23.73
N CYS A 85 5.50 19.79 22.56
CA CYS A 85 6.24 21.05 22.41
C CYS A 85 5.63 22.19 23.24
N GLN A 86 4.32 22.23 23.43
CA GLN A 86 3.64 23.27 24.21
C GLN A 86 3.77 23.07 25.73
N LYS A 87 3.92 21.82 26.19
CA LYS A 87 4.06 21.47 27.61
C LYS A 87 5.50 21.51 28.12
N TRP A 88 6.48 21.57 27.21
CA TRP A 88 7.88 21.75 27.58
C TRP A 88 8.11 23.17 28.12
N PRO A 89 8.61 23.33 29.37
CA PRO A 89 8.99 24.64 29.86
C PRO A 89 10.10 25.16 28.96
N LYS A 90 9.99 26.43 28.55
CA LYS A 90 11.07 27.18 27.87
C LYS A 90 12.23 27.35 28.86
N SER A 91 12.94 26.27 29.20
CA SER A 91 14.22 26.39 29.87
C SER A 91 15.17 27.04 28.88
N SER A 92 15.92 28.02 29.38
CA SER A 92 16.76 28.97 28.65
C SER A 92 17.82 28.35 27.73
N VAL A 93 17.98 27.03 27.74
CA VAL A 93 19.03 26.29 27.04
C VAL A 93 18.72 26.09 25.55
N PHE A 94 17.45 26.03 25.13
CA PHE A 94 17.08 25.82 23.73
C PHE A 94 16.72 27.10 22.94
N ALA A 95 16.52 28.23 23.62
CA ALA A 95 16.26 29.51 22.94
C ALA A 95 17.42 29.92 22.01
N SER A 96 18.64 29.51 22.33
CA SER A 96 19.86 29.76 21.54
C SER A 96 19.98 28.89 20.28
N LEU A 97 19.20 27.81 20.15
CA LEU A 97 19.21 26.92 18.97
C LEU A 97 18.11 27.28 17.95
N SER A 98 17.19 28.17 18.32
CA SER A 98 16.13 28.69 17.44
C SER A 98 16.55 29.95 16.67
N GLU A 99 17.77 30.44 16.88
CA GLU A 99 18.30 31.55 16.07
C GLU A 99 18.71 31.00 14.70
N LYS A 100 17.97 31.39 13.66
CA LYS A 100 18.28 31.09 12.26
C LYS A 100 19.75 31.44 11.98
N PRO A 101 20.49 30.62 11.21
CA PRO A 101 21.84 31.00 10.79
C PRO A 101 21.78 32.34 10.08
N LYS A 102 22.52 33.33 10.60
CA LYS A 102 22.69 34.63 9.96
C LYS A 102 23.16 34.39 8.53
N ASN A 103 22.41 34.90 7.55
CA ASN A 103 22.80 34.86 6.14
C ASN A 103 24.21 35.42 6.00
N VAL A 104 25.17 34.56 5.66
CA VAL A 104 26.49 34.97 5.19
C VAL A 104 26.35 35.20 3.69
N THR A 105 26.11 36.45 3.30
CA THR A 105 26.35 36.88 1.91
C THR A 105 27.85 37.18 1.75
N PRO A 106 28.47 36.79 0.63
CA PRO A 106 29.86 37.13 0.32
C PRO A 106 30.05 38.63 0.11
#